data_AF-A0A117RZR6-F1
#
_entry.id   AF-A0A117RZR6-F1
#
_cell.length_a   1.000
_cell.length_b   1.000
_cell.length_c   1.000
_cell.angle_alpha   90.00
_cell.angle_beta   90.00
_cell.angle_gamma   90.00
#
_symmetry.space_group_name_H-M   'P 1'
#
loop_
_entity.id
_entity.type
_entity.pdbx_description
1 polymer ?
#
loop_
_entity_poly.entity_id
_entity_poly.type
_entity_poly.pdbx_seq_one_letter_code
_entity_poly.pdbx_strand_id
1 'polypeptide(L)'
;MFFTPSANLVMSTVRPQEQGIASGANNAIREVGGAIGVASLAAVFSAQGGYGSASLFVDGPVPALWVGAGAVALALLVPRQRTADGPAAGLAVGDAPAGVPVAT
;
A
#
# COMPACT_ATOMS: atom_id res chain seq x y z
N MET A 1 -12.26 4.87 -0.20
CA MET A 1 -11.17 4.47 -1.10
C MET A 1 -11.05 2.95 -1.09
N PHE A 2 -11.08 2.31 -2.27
CA PHE A 2 -10.91 0.87 -2.45
C PHE A 2 -9.43 0.48 -2.22
N PHE A 3 -9.09 0.12 -0.98
CA PHE A 3 -7.74 -0.36 -0.57
C PHE A 3 -7.77 -1.80 -0.04
N THR A 4 -8.98 -2.35 0.08
CA THR A 4 -9.29 -3.63 0.70
C THR A 4 -8.63 -4.82 0.00
N PRO A 5 -8.60 -4.92 -1.35
CA PRO A 5 -8.03 -6.10 -2.00
C PRO A 5 -6.52 -6.27 -1.75
N SER A 6 -5.73 -5.20 -1.89
CA SER A 6 -4.27 -5.25 -1.71
C SER A 6 -3.86 -5.42 -0.24
N ALA A 7 -4.51 -4.70 0.68
CA ALA A 7 -4.25 -4.85 2.10
C ALA A 7 -4.62 -6.26 2.59
N ASN A 8 -5.78 -6.79 2.16
CA ASN A 8 -6.17 -8.17 2.50
C ASN A 8 -5.22 -9.20 1.89
N LEU A 9 -4.72 -8.98 0.66
CA LEU A 9 -3.73 -9.87 0.05
C LEU A 9 -2.46 -9.94 0.88
N VAL A 10 -1.88 -8.80 1.29
CA VAL A 10 -0.69 -8.77 2.16
C VAL A 10 -0.97 -9.42 3.52
N MET A 11 -2.14 -9.19 4.10
CA MET A 11 -2.50 -9.82 5.38
C MET A 11 -2.75 -11.33 5.24
N SER A 12 -3.17 -11.81 4.07
CA SER A 12 -3.41 -13.24 3.81
C SER A 12 -2.11 -14.06 3.63
N THR A 13 -0.97 -13.41 3.40
CA THR A 13 0.33 -14.08 3.21
C THR A 13 1.14 -14.26 4.51
N VAL A 14 0.64 -13.73 5.64
CA VAL A 14 1.35 -13.76 6.93
C VAL A 14 0.57 -14.55 7.98
N ARG A 15 1.25 -15.07 9.02
CA ARG A 15 0.58 -15.79 10.11
C ARG A 15 -0.26 -14.82 10.94
N PRO A 16 -1.33 -15.26 11.63
CA PRO A 16 -2.17 -14.38 12.44
C PRO A 16 -1.39 -13.53 13.46
N GLN A 17 -0.33 -14.08 14.05
CA GLN A 17 0.52 -13.41 15.03
C GLN A 17 1.37 -12.28 14.43
N GLU A 18 1.56 -12.25 13.11
CA GLU A 18 2.41 -11.30 12.39
C GLU A 18 1.62 -10.17 11.72
N GLN A 19 0.27 -10.22 11.77
CA GLN A 19 -0.59 -9.24 11.10
C GLN A 19 -0.39 -7.80 11.58
N GLY A 20 -0.02 -7.59 12.84
CA GLY A 20 0.30 -6.26 13.36
C GLY A 20 1.52 -5.64 12.65
N ILE A 21 2.56 -6.45 12.42
CA ILE A 21 3.80 -6.03 11.74
C ILE A 21 3.51 -5.77 10.26
N ALA A 22 2.78 -6.69 9.61
CA ALA A 22 2.41 -6.56 8.20
C ALA A 22 1.53 -5.30 7.95
N SER A 23 0.54 -5.05 8.80
CA SER A 23 -0.33 -3.88 8.71
C SER A 23 0.46 -2.58 8.94
N GLY A 24 1.34 -2.58 9.95
CA GLY A 24 2.25 -1.46 10.21
C GLY A 24 3.14 -1.13 9.00
N ALA A 25 3.77 -2.15 8.40
CA ALA A 25 4.58 -1.98 7.20
C ALA A 25 3.76 -1.44 6.01
N ASN A 26 2.57 -1.98 5.77
CA ASN A 26 1.69 -1.55 4.68
C ASN A 26 1.21 -0.09 4.87
N ASN A 27 0.94 0.31 6.12
CA ASN A 27 0.61 1.68 6.46
C ASN A 27 1.79 2.62 6.25
N ALA A 28 2.98 2.24 6.73
CA ALA A 28 4.19 3.04 6.57
C ALA A 28 4.53 3.28 5.09
N ILE A 29 4.45 2.24 4.25
CA ILE A 29 4.65 2.35 2.79
C ILE A 29 3.65 3.34 2.19
N ARG A 30 2.38 3.27 2.60
CA ARG A 30 1.33 4.19 2.11
C ARG A 30 1.60 5.63 2.52
N GLU A 31 1.99 5.85 3.76
CA GLU A 31 2.28 7.20 4.29
C GLU A 31 3.50 7.81 3.60
N VAL A 32 4.59 7.05 3.49
CA VAL A 32 5.81 7.49 2.81
C VAL A 32 5.53 7.73 1.32
N GLY A 33 4.84 6.81 0.65
CA GLY A 33 4.45 6.97 -0.75
C GLY A 33 3.57 8.20 -0.98
N GLY A 34 2.60 8.44 -0.08
CA GLY A 34 1.76 9.64 -0.11
C GLY A 34 2.57 10.93 0.07
N ALA A 35 3.49 10.96 1.03
CA ALA A 35 4.37 12.11 1.28
C ALA A 35 5.28 12.40 0.08
N ILE A 36 5.92 11.38 -0.49
CA ILE A 36 6.74 11.51 -1.70
C ILE A 36 5.91 11.99 -2.90
N GLY A 37 4.70 11.46 -3.07
CA GLY A 37 3.79 11.86 -4.14
C GLY A 37 3.41 13.33 -4.05
N VAL A 38 2.96 13.77 -2.87
CA VAL A 38 2.61 15.19 -2.62
C VAL A 38 3.83 16.09 -2.83
N ALA A 39 4.98 15.73 -2.27
CA ALA A 39 6.21 16.50 -2.41
C ALA A 39 6.63 16.65 -3.88
N SER A 40 6.56 15.58 -4.66
CA SER A 40 6.94 15.58 -6.08
C SER A 40 6.00 16.45 -6.91
N LEU A 41 4.69 16.31 -6.73
CA LEU A 41 3.69 17.12 -7.44
C LEU A 41 3.81 18.60 -7.08
N ALA A 42 4.02 18.91 -5.79
CA ALA A 42 4.24 20.27 -5.31
C ALA A 42 5.53 20.88 -5.87
N ALA A 43 6.60 20.10 -5.98
CA ALA A 43 7.85 20.54 -6.58
C ALA A 43 7.67 20.90 -8.07
N VAL A 44 6.96 20.07 -8.84
CA VAL A 44 6.66 20.35 -10.26
C VAL A 44 5.78 21.59 -10.40
N PHE A 45 4.72 21.68 -9.59
CA PHE A 45 3.87 22.88 -9.54
C PHE A 45 4.70 24.14 -9.24
N SER A 46 5.55 24.09 -8.22
CA SER A 46 6.39 25.22 -7.82
C SER A 46 7.44 25.61 -8.86
N ALA A 47 7.85 24.67 -9.72
CA ALA A 47 8.83 24.93 -10.77
C ALA A 47 8.21 25.51 -12.04
N GLN A 48 6.93 25.20 -12.33
CA GLN A 48 6.28 25.54 -13.60
C GLN A 48 5.13 26.54 -13.46
N GLY A 49 4.60 26.72 -12.26
CA GLY A 49 3.48 27.60 -11.97
C GLY A 49 3.71 28.47 -10.75
N GLY A 50 2.62 29.00 -10.19
CA GLY A 50 2.67 29.80 -8.99
C GLY A 50 1.36 30.54 -8.72
N TYR A 51 1.34 31.29 -7.62
CA TYR A 51 0.12 31.96 -7.14
C TYR A 51 -0.03 33.42 -7.63
N GLY A 52 0.83 33.88 -8.54
CA GLY A 52 0.86 35.27 -8.99
C GLY A 52 -0.29 35.67 -9.94
N SER A 53 -0.88 34.71 -10.64
CA SER A 53 -2.03 34.91 -11.52
C SER A 53 -2.81 33.61 -11.72
N ALA A 54 -4.04 33.71 -12.23
CA ALA A 54 -4.83 32.54 -12.58
C ALA A 54 -4.16 31.68 -13.67
N SER A 55 -3.45 32.27 -14.62
CA SER A 55 -2.73 31.52 -15.67
C SER A 55 -1.58 30.70 -15.07
N LEU A 56 -0.72 31.33 -14.26
CA LEU A 56 0.40 30.66 -13.61
C LEU A 56 -0.06 29.55 -12.65
N PHE A 57 -1.24 29.71 -12.03
CA PHE A 57 -1.81 28.66 -11.21
C PHE A 57 -2.21 27.44 -12.04
N VAL A 58 -2.67 27.59 -13.28
CA VAL A 58 -3.07 26.48 -14.16
C VAL A 58 -1.86 25.88 -14.89
N ASP A 59 -0.82 26.67 -15.13
CA ASP A 59 0.43 26.22 -15.77
C ASP A 59 1.20 25.19 -14.90
N GLY A 60 1.06 25.22 -13.57
CA GLY A 60 1.71 24.28 -12.66
C GLY A 60 1.08 22.87 -12.59
N PRO A 61 -0.24 22.72 -12.39
CA PRO A 61 -0.91 21.43 -12.26
C PRO A 61 -0.88 20.60 -13.53
N VAL A 62 -0.92 21.21 -14.73
CA VAL A 62 -0.91 20.49 -16.00
C VAL A 62 0.31 19.55 -16.14
N PRO A 63 1.56 20.02 -16.03
CA PRO A 63 2.73 19.14 -16.04
C PRO A 63 2.81 18.23 -14.81
N ALA A 64 2.39 18.70 -13.62
CA ALA A 64 2.39 17.88 -12.41
C ALA A 64 1.49 16.64 -12.56
N LEU A 65 0.30 16.78 -13.16
CA LEU A 65 -0.61 15.68 -13.42
C LEU A 65 -0.03 14.67 -14.42
N TRP A 66 0.70 15.12 -15.44
CA TRP A 66 1.39 14.21 -16.35
C TRP A 66 2.51 13.42 -15.66
N VAL A 67 3.27 14.04 -14.77
CA VAL A 67 4.26 13.34 -13.94
C VAL A 67 3.59 12.29 -13.07
N GLY A 68 2.49 12.64 -12.40
CA GLY A 68 1.70 11.70 -11.60
C GLY A 68 1.14 10.54 -12.42
N ALA A 69 0.58 10.82 -13.60
CA ALA A 69 0.07 9.80 -14.52
C ALA A 69 1.20 8.87 -15.00
N GLY A 70 2.37 9.41 -15.34
CA GLY A 70 3.55 8.63 -15.70
C GLY A 70 4.04 7.72 -14.57
N ALA A 71 4.05 8.21 -13.33
CA ALA A 71 4.41 7.40 -12.16
C ALA A 71 3.43 6.24 -11.93
N VAL A 72 2.11 6.48 -12.08
CA VAL A 72 1.09 5.42 -12.01
C VAL A 72 1.27 4.42 -13.15
N ALA A 73 1.49 4.89 -14.38
CA ALA A 73 1.73 4.01 -15.52
C ALA A 73 2.94 3.11 -15.29
N LEU A 74 4.04 3.65 -14.76
CA LEU A 74 5.23 2.88 -14.41
C LEU A 74 4.95 1.83 -13.32
N ALA A 75 4.14 2.17 -12.31
CA ALA A 75 3.76 1.21 -11.27
C ALA A 75 2.97 0.01 -11.82
N LEU A 76 2.21 0.19 -12.91
CA LEU A 76 1.49 -0.90 -13.58
C LEU A 76 2.41 -1.88 -14.33
N LEU A 77 3.66 -1.50 -14.59
CA LEU A 77 4.65 -2.40 -15.22
C LEU A 77 5.26 -3.40 -14.24
N VAL A 78 5.00 -3.27 -12.93
CA VAL A 78 5.53 -4.21 -11.92
C VAL A 78 4.95 -5.61 -12.16
N PRO A 79 5.79 -6.63 -12.44
CA PRO A 79 5.33 -7.97 -12.74
C PRO A 79 4.51 -8.54 -11.58
N ARG A 80 3.35 -9.14 -11.88
CA ARG A 80 2.62 -9.95 -10.90
C ARG A 80 3.42 -11.21 -10.59
N GLN A 81 4.04 -11.22 -9.42
CA GLN A 81 4.70 -12.40 -8.90
C GLN A 81 3.61 -13.45 -8.63
N ARG A 82 3.62 -14.55 -9.37
CA ARG A 82 2.79 -15.71 -9.01
C ARG A 82 3.44 -16.36 -7.80
N THR A 83 2.88 -16.16 -6.63
CA THR A 83 3.24 -16.98 -5.47
C THR A 83 2.92 -18.42 -5.85
N ALA A 84 3.94 -19.27 -5.94
CA ALA A 84 3.73 -20.70 -6.11
C ALA A 84 3.06 -21.20 -4.83
N ASP A 85 1.89 -21.81 -4.95
CA ASP A 85 1.22 -22.52 -3.85
C ASP A 85 2.14 -23.67 -3.41
N GLY A 86 2.97 -23.42 -2.39
CA GLY A 86 3.69 -24.45 -1.67
C GLY A 86 2.71 -25.15 -0.71
N PRO A 87 2.60 -26.48 -0.72
CA PRO A 87 1.60 -27.19 0.08
C PRO A 87 1.82 -26.98 1.58
N ALA A 88 0.94 -26.23 2.22
CA ALA A 88 0.80 -26.15 3.68
C ALA A 88 0.10 -27.40 4.26
N ALA A 89 0.51 -28.59 3.81
CA ALA A 89 0.06 -29.87 4.33
C ALA A 89 1.17 -30.44 5.23
N GLY A 90 1.33 -29.90 6.44
CA GLY A 90 2.39 -30.40 7.30
C GLY A 90 2.58 -29.78 8.67
N LEU A 91 1.57 -29.19 9.32
CA LEU A 91 1.62 -28.91 10.77
C LEU A 91 0.26 -29.11 11.47
N ALA A 92 -0.55 -30.02 10.95
CA ALA A 92 -1.70 -30.60 11.65
C ALA A 92 -1.35 -32.01 12.14
N VAL A 93 -0.35 -32.13 13.02
CA VAL A 93 -0.15 -33.30 13.88
C VAL A 93 0.35 -32.77 15.22
N GLY A 94 -0.55 -32.71 16.22
CA GLY A 94 -0.20 -32.26 17.57
C GLY A 94 -1.37 -31.96 18.51
N ASP A 95 -2.38 -32.85 18.50
CA ASP A 95 -3.30 -33.16 19.60
C ASP A 95 -4.32 -32.13 20.15
N ALA A 96 -5.48 -32.67 20.52
CA ALA A 96 -6.74 -31.98 20.77
C ALA A 96 -7.06 -31.83 22.29
N PRO A 97 -8.28 -31.45 22.72
CA PRO A 97 -8.55 -30.42 23.73
C PRO A 97 -8.63 -30.93 25.18
N ALA A 98 -8.23 -30.11 26.16
CA ALA A 98 -8.54 -30.34 27.57
C ALA A 98 -9.35 -29.15 28.13
N GLY A 99 -10.57 -29.44 28.55
CA GLY A 99 -11.54 -28.47 29.03
C GLY A 99 -11.12 -27.75 30.30
N VAL A 100 -11.69 -26.56 30.49
CA VAL A 100 -11.64 -25.85 31.77
C VAL A 100 -13.06 -25.88 32.36
N PRO A 101 -13.29 -26.51 33.53
CA PRO A 101 -14.56 -26.41 34.22
C PRO A 101 -14.73 -24.97 34.74
N VAL A 102 -15.87 -24.36 34.41
CA VAL A 102 -16.32 -23.10 35.02
C VAL A 102 -16.75 -23.45 36.45
N ALA A 103 -15.93 -23.06 37.43
CA ALA A 103 -16.35 -23.02 38.82
C ALA A 103 -17.30 -21.82 39.02
N THR A 104 -18.36 -22.10 39.77
CA THR A 104 -19.53 -21.30 40.13
C THR A 104 -19.26 -19.87 40.56
#